data_AF-A0A844M5D7-F1
#
_entry.id   AF-A0A844M5D7-F1
#
_cell.length_a   1.000
_cell.length_b   1.000
_cell.length_c   1.000
_cell.angle_alpha   90.00
_cell.angle_beta   90.00
_cell.angle_gamma   90.00
#
_symmetry.space_group_name_H-M   'P 1'
#
loop_
_entity.id
_entity.type
_entity.pdbx_description
1 polymer ?
#
loop_
_entity_poly.entity_id
_entity_poly.type
_entity_poly.pdbx_seq_one_letter_code
_entity_poly.pdbx_strand_id
1 'polypeptide(L)' 'MSTGKGIKRVKNKPVLHEGLKKMRGVYLTDLAWSLVQETAAKTGISCSEYLEQLIRECHAR' A
#
# COMPACT_ATOMS: atom_id res chain seq x y z
N MET A 1 -10.24 -18.06 -2.85
CA MET A 1 -10.86 -16.71 -2.92
C MET A 1 -10.66 -16.15 -4.32
N SER A 2 -11.71 -16.04 -5.14
CA SER A 2 -11.59 -15.52 -6.52
C SER A 2 -11.85 -14.01 -6.49
N THR A 3 -10.79 -13.22 -6.28
CA THR A 3 -10.83 -11.75 -6.26
C THR A 3 -10.92 -11.22 -7.70
N GLY A 4 -12.14 -10.99 -8.19
CA GLY A 4 -12.36 -10.31 -9.48
C GLY A 4 -13.39 -10.93 -10.41
N LYS A 5 -14.40 -11.67 -9.92
CA LYS A 5 -15.58 -11.99 -10.73
C LYS A 5 -16.40 -10.71 -10.96
N GLY A 6 -16.44 -10.24 -12.22
CA GLY A 6 -17.38 -9.19 -12.66
C GLY A 6 -16.78 -7.84 -13.06
N ILE A 7 -15.49 -7.59 -12.82
CA ILE A 7 -14.85 -6.31 -13.22
C ILE A 7 -14.14 -6.50 -14.55
N LYS A 8 -14.60 -5.81 -15.61
CA LYS A 8 -13.87 -5.73 -16.89
C LYS A 8 -12.49 -5.13 -16.61
N ARG A 9 -11.44 -5.93 -16.80
CA ARG A 9 -10.06 -5.51 -16.61
C ARG A 9 -9.69 -4.49 -17.70
N VAL A 10 -9.42 -3.26 -17.29
CA VAL A 10 -8.82 -2.25 -18.17
C VAL A 10 -7.30 -2.42 -18.09
N LYS A 11 -6.64 -2.48 -19.26
CA LYS A 11 -5.18 -2.61 -19.33
C LYS A 11 -4.53 -1.51 -18.47
N ASN A 12 -3.60 -1.90 -17.59
CA ASN A 12 -2.88 -1.03 -16.66
C ASN A 12 -3.73 -0.36 -15.56
N LYS A 13 -4.93 -0.85 -15.24
CA LYS A 13 -5.68 -0.38 -14.06
C LYS A 13 -5.62 -1.44 -12.95
N PRO A 14 -5.16 -1.10 -11.73
CA PRO A 14 -5.17 -2.04 -10.61
C PRO A 14 -6.62 -2.42 -10.29
N VAL A 15 -6.86 -3.72 -10.12
CA VAL A 15 -8.19 -4.28 -9.84
C VAL A 15 -8.49 -4.31 -8.33
N LEU A 16 -7.44 -4.29 -7.50
CA LEU A 16 -7.52 -4.43 -6.04
C LEU A 16 -7.42 -3.09 -5.29
N HIS A 17 -7.15 -1.99 -5.98
CA HIS A 17 -6.94 -0.67 -5.36
C HIS A 17 -7.65 0.42 -6.15
N GLU A 18 -8.07 1.49 -5.47
CA GLU A 18 -8.88 2.58 -6.05
C GLU A 18 -8.15 3.34 -7.16
N GLY A 19 -6.81 3.28 -7.24
CA GLY A 19 -6.05 4.02 -8.25
C GLY A 19 -4.62 3.55 -8.45
N LEU A 20 -4.00 4.08 -9.51
CA LEU A 20 -2.58 3.87 -9.81
C LEU A 20 -1.69 4.58 -8.79
N LYS A 21 -0.67 3.87 -8.31
CA LYS A 21 0.38 4.44 -7.46
C LYS A 21 1.17 5.47 -8.27
N LYS A 22 1.30 6.67 -7.72
CA LYS A 22 2.19 7.72 -8.22
C LYS A 22 3.28 7.97 -7.18
N MET A 23 4.41 8.52 -7.60
CA MET A 23 5.47 8.93 -6.67
C MET A 23 4.98 10.13 -5.85
N ARG A 24 5.07 10.03 -4.52
CA ARG A 24 4.86 11.14 -3.58
C ARG A 24 5.99 11.11 -2.56
N GLY A 25 6.50 12.28 -2.17
CA GLY A 25 7.46 12.41 -1.08
C GLY A 25 6.75 12.64 0.25
N VAL A 26 7.20 11.98 1.31
CA VAL A 26 6.71 12.17 2.69
C VAL A 26 7.93 12.39 3.56
N TYR A 27 7.89 13.42 4.41
CA TYR A 27 8.92 13.65 5.41
C TYR A 27 8.57 12.91 6.70
N LEU A 28 9.52 12.13 7.21
CA LEU A 28 9.40 11.35 8.43
C LEU A 28 10.64 11.59 9.29
N THR A 29 10.52 11.37 10.60
CA THR A 29 11.69 11.32 11.49
C THR A 29 12.50 10.06 11.19
N ASP A 30 13.81 10.10 11.43
CA ASP A 30 14.70 8.95 11.19
C ASP A 30 14.22 7.69 11.92
N LEU A 31 13.81 7.85 13.19
CA LEU A 31 13.26 6.75 14.00
C LEU A 31 12.01 6.14 13.37
N ALA A 32 11.06 6.98 12.92
CA ALA A 32 9.84 6.47 12.30
C ALA A 32 10.13 5.74 10.98
N TRP A 33 11.09 6.25 10.20
CA TRP A 33 11.51 5.60 8.95
C TRP A 33 12.18 4.24 9.19
N SER A 34 13.09 4.14 10.18
CA SER A 34 13.69 2.86 10.56
C SER A 34 12.65 1.84 10.99
N LEU A 35 11.67 2.24 11.80
CA LEU A 35 10.58 1.36 12.22
C LEU A 35 9.75 0.88 11.03
N VAL A 36 9.42 1.76 10.08
CA VAL A 36 8.73 1.41 8.84
C VAL A 36 9.51 0.38 8.02
N GLN A 37 10.83 0.53 7.91
CA GLN A 37 11.67 -0.43 7.19
C GLN A 37 11.68 -1.79 7.88
N GLU A 38 11.82 -1.83 9.20
CA GLU A 38 11.82 -3.08 9.96
C GLU A 38 10.48 -3.81 9.86
N THR A 39 9.37 -3.10 10.01
CA THR A 39 8.03 -3.70 9.93
C THR A 39 7.72 -4.19 8.52
N ALA A 40 8.11 -3.43 7.49
CA ALA A 40 7.99 -3.83 6.10
C ALA A 40 8.81 -5.10 5.80
N ALA A 41 10.05 -5.18 6.30
CA ALA A 41 10.89 -6.36 6.16
C ALA A 41 10.29 -7.59 6.88
N LYS A 42 9.77 -7.42 8.10
CA LYS A 42 9.11 -8.50 8.87
C LYS A 42 7.86 -9.04 8.19
N THR A 43 7.11 -8.18 7.51
CA THR A 43 5.85 -8.54 6.82
C THR A 43 6.06 -8.94 5.36
N GLY A 44 7.28 -8.79 4.83
CA GLY A 44 7.61 -9.14 3.45
C GLY A 44 6.99 -8.21 2.41
N ILE A 45 6.63 -6.99 2.78
CA ILE A 45 6.02 -5.99 1.89
C ILE A 45 6.95 -4.77 1.74
N SER A 46 6.68 -3.93 0.74
CA SER A 46 7.43 -2.68 0.58
C SER A 46 7.04 -1.65 1.64
N CYS A 47 7.96 -0.78 2.05
CA CYS A 47 7.67 0.34 2.96
C CYS A 47 6.47 1.18 2.51
N SER A 48 6.35 1.40 1.20
CA SER A 48 5.25 2.15 0.62
C SER A 48 3.90 1.42 0.71
N GLU A 49 3.90 0.09 0.65
CA GLU A 49 2.68 -0.72 0.82
C GLU A 49 2.28 -0.78 2.29
N TYR A 50 3.25 -0.91 3.19
CA TYR A 50 3.02 -0.88 4.64
C TYR A 50 2.33 0.43 5.06
N LEU A 51 2.80 1.58 4.57
CA LEU A 51 2.17 2.87 4.84
C LEU A 51 0.74 2.96 4.27
N GLU A 52 0.52 2.44 3.06
CA GLU A 52 -0.84 2.41 2.49
C GLU A 52 -1.79 1.50 3.28
N GLN A 53 -1.31 0.37 3.80
CA GLN A 53 -2.09 -0.53 4.66
C GLN A 53 -2.47 0.14 5.98
N LEU A 54 -1.50 0.77 6.67
CA LEU A 54 -1.77 1.52 7.90
C LEU A 54 -2.84 2.60 7.71
N ILE A 55 -2.76 3.35 6.60
CA ILE A 55 -3.74 4.39 6.30
C ILE A 55 -5.12 3.78 6.06
N ARG A 56 -5.22 2.64 5.37
CA ARG A 56 -6.50 1.95 5.14
C ARG A 56 -7.11 1.42 6.43
N GLU A 57 -6.31 0.81 7.29
CA GLU A 57 -6.74 0.34 8.61
C GLU A 57 -7.24 1.50 9.48
N CYS A 58 -6.49 2.61 9.51
CA CYS A 58 -6.84 3.80 10.28
C CYS A 58 -8.12 4.49 9.77
N HIS A 59 -8.32 4.53 8.45
CA HIS A 59 -9.50 5.13 7.82
C HIS A 59 -10.68 4.16 7.63
N ALA A 60 -10.62 2.93 8.17
CA ALA A 60 -11.68 1.92 8.08
C ALA A 60 -12.22 1.70 6.66
N ARG A 61 -11.33 1.59 5.66
CA ARG A 61 -11.66 1.27 4.26
C ARG A 61 -11.19 -0.12 3.87
#